data_AF-A0A7X7CYJ1-F1
#
_entry.id   AF-A0A7X7CYJ1-F1
#
_cell.length_a   1.000
_cell.length_b   1.000
_cell.length_c   1.000
_cell.angle_alpha   90.00
_cell.angle_beta   90.00
_cell.angle_gamma   90.00
#
_symmetry.space_group_name_H-M   'P 1'
#
loop_
_entity.id
_entity.type
_entity.pdbx_description
1 polymer ?
#
loop_
_entity_poly.entity_id
_entity_poly.type
_entity_poly.pdbx_seq_one_letter_code
_entity_poly.pdbx_strand_id
1 'polypeptide(L)'
;MSKGFDDILKERIKELSSYVPDEKLWKVIQAELDTEEAVKNHLKNLPMHMPAPGTWETIEASLEAPVASGRPHKRILRRLLWLTTTAAAAAVVLLLVIPHLVRTEQGITIESEVVPGEELSSTMTLNSEDEDPMEMIRSLCQTGAPACQTELFREKMQLYRELDEELRHLETVISRIGDSPEIIQSVIRIENLKSGTLQELILLIHS
;
A
#
# COMPACT_ATOMS: atom_id res chain seq x y z
N MET A 1 0.01 -11.24 -52.90
CA MET A 1 0.93 -10.25 -52.30
C MET A 1 1.55 -10.90 -51.05
N SER A 2 2.66 -11.64 -51.16
CA SER A 2 3.29 -12.24 -49.96
C SER A 2 4.81 -12.42 -50.05
N LYS A 3 5.38 -12.59 -51.25
CA LYS A 3 6.84 -12.79 -51.41
C LYS A 3 7.70 -11.67 -50.81
N GLY A 4 7.28 -10.40 -50.95
CA GLY A 4 8.05 -9.27 -50.42
C GLY A 4 8.09 -9.21 -48.89
N PHE A 5 7.03 -9.64 -48.20
CA PHE A 5 6.98 -9.58 -46.74
C PHE A 5 7.87 -10.66 -46.10
N ASP A 6 7.83 -11.89 -46.64
CA ASP A 6 8.65 -13.00 -46.15
C ASP A 6 10.15 -12.73 -46.31
N ASP A 7 10.54 -12.05 -47.40
CA ASP A 7 11.93 -11.67 -47.67
C ASP A 7 12.41 -10.59 -46.69
N ILE A 8 11.57 -9.57 -46.42
CA ILE A 8 11.85 -8.52 -45.43
C ILE A 8 11.97 -9.12 -44.02
N LEU A 9 11.08 -10.06 -43.66
CA LEU A 9 11.09 -10.67 -42.33
C LEU A 9 12.37 -11.50 -42.10
N LYS A 10 12.79 -12.27 -43.12
CA LYS A 10 14.04 -13.05 -43.06
C LYS A 10 15.29 -12.17 -42.96
N GLU A 11 15.26 -11.00 -43.59
CA GLU A 11 16.36 -10.04 -43.51
C GLU A 11 16.43 -9.42 -42.11
N ARG A 12 15.29 -8.96 -41.58
CA ARG A 12 15.22 -8.35 -40.24
C ARG A 12 15.49 -9.31 -39.10
N ILE A 13 15.10 -10.59 -39.22
CA ILE A 13 15.41 -11.60 -38.18
C ILE A 13 16.92 -11.82 -38.04
N LYS A 14 17.69 -11.66 -39.12
CA LYS A 14 19.16 -11.77 -39.04
C LYS A 14 19.82 -10.57 -38.35
N GLU A 15 19.14 -9.43 -38.31
CA GLU A 15 19.60 -8.21 -37.64
C GLU A 15 19.25 -8.20 -36.14
N LEU A 16 18.41 -9.12 -35.67
CA LEU A 16 18.09 -9.24 -34.26
C LEU A 16 19.30 -9.77 -33.50
N SER A 17 19.73 -9.02 -32.50
CA SER A 17 20.72 -9.49 -31.54
C SER A 17 20.17 -10.71 -30.80
N SER A 18 20.91 -11.82 -30.81
CA SER A 18 20.57 -12.94 -29.92
C SER A 18 20.89 -12.52 -28.49
N TYR A 19 19.86 -12.15 -27.73
CA TYR A 19 20.00 -11.88 -26.31
C TYR A 19 19.99 -13.21 -25.57
N VAL A 20 21.11 -13.53 -24.93
CA VAL A 20 21.19 -14.62 -23.96
C VAL A 20 21.29 -13.94 -22.59
N PRO A 21 20.28 -14.06 -21.72
CA PRO A 21 20.33 -13.48 -20.39
C PRO A 21 21.51 -14.06 -19.59
N ASP A 22 22.02 -13.26 -18.66
CA ASP A 22 23.13 -13.66 -17.79
C ASP A 22 22.72 -14.89 -16.95
N GLU A 23 23.62 -15.87 -16.85
CA GLU A 23 23.42 -17.11 -16.08
C GLU A 23 23.12 -16.82 -14.60
N LYS A 24 23.64 -15.70 -14.08
CA LYS A 24 23.35 -15.25 -12.72
C LYS A 24 21.89 -14.85 -12.55
N LEU A 25 21.28 -14.25 -13.56
CA LEU A 25 19.88 -13.83 -13.53
C LEU A 25 18.96 -15.04 -13.42
N TRP A 26 19.26 -16.13 -14.13
CA TRP A 26 18.51 -17.38 -13.99
C TRP A 26 18.58 -17.98 -12.59
N LYS A 27 19.74 -17.92 -11.95
CA LYS A 27 19.90 -18.41 -10.58
C LYS A 27 19.12 -17.59 -9.57
N VAL A 28 19.02 -16.28 -9.77
CA VAL A 28 18.21 -15.38 -8.93
C VAL A 28 16.73 -15.72 -9.09
N ILE A 29 16.24 -15.80 -10.34
CA ILE A 29 14.83 -16.13 -10.62
C ILE A 29 14.48 -17.51 -10.03
N GLN A 30 15.35 -18.51 -10.19
CA GLN A 30 15.10 -19.84 -9.63
C GLN A 30 15.02 -19.80 -8.10
N ALA A 31 15.91 -19.07 -7.44
CA ALA A 31 15.89 -18.94 -5.98
C ALA A 31 14.61 -18.27 -5.49
N GLU A 32 14.13 -17.24 -6.19
CA GLU A 32 12.89 -16.54 -5.86
C GLU A 32 11.66 -17.46 -6.02
N LEU A 33 11.57 -18.19 -7.14
CA LEU A 33 10.50 -19.16 -7.37
C LEU A 33 10.48 -20.29 -6.33
N ASP A 34 11.66 -20.77 -5.90
CA ASP A 34 11.76 -21.79 -4.85
C ASP A 34 11.21 -21.27 -3.49
N THR A 35 11.32 -19.96 -3.21
CA THR A 35 10.75 -19.36 -1.99
C THR A 35 9.22 -19.31 -2.04
N GLU A 36 8.62 -18.97 -3.18
CA GLU A 36 7.16 -18.95 -3.33
C GLU A 36 6.56 -20.35 -3.15
N GLU A 37 7.22 -21.37 -3.71
CA GLU A 37 6.79 -22.75 -3.54
C GLU A 37 6.92 -23.22 -2.08
N ALA A 38 7.99 -22.80 -1.39
CA ALA A 38 8.14 -23.04 0.04
C ALA A 38 7.01 -22.41 0.84
N VAL A 39 6.67 -21.13 0.61
CA VAL A 39 5.56 -20.44 1.28
C VAL A 39 4.23 -21.15 1.02
N LYS A 40 3.93 -21.50 -0.24
CA LYS A 40 2.71 -22.22 -0.61
C LYS A 40 2.58 -23.57 0.09
N ASN A 41 3.70 -24.26 0.30
CA ASN A 41 3.72 -25.52 1.04
C ASN A 41 3.54 -25.31 2.56
N HIS A 42 4.04 -24.21 3.12
CA HIS A 42 3.84 -23.88 4.53
C HIS A 42 2.40 -23.43 4.83
N LEU A 43 1.76 -22.70 3.91
CA LEU A 43 0.36 -22.28 4.05
C LEU A 43 -0.59 -23.46 4.24
N LYS A 44 -0.34 -24.59 3.58
CA LYS A 44 -1.15 -25.82 3.74
C LYS A 44 -1.09 -26.42 5.14
N ASN A 45 -0.02 -26.12 5.88
CA ASN A 45 0.25 -26.67 7.21
C ASN A 45 -0.03 -25.65 8.32
N LEU A 46 -0.63 -24.49 8.01
CA LEU A 46 -0.97 -23.52 9.03
C LEU A 46 -2.04 -24.07 9.98
N PRO A 47 -1.82 -24.00 11.30
CA PRO A 47 -2.82 -24.42 12.27
C PRO A 47 -4.05 -23.51 12.15
N MET A 48 -5.22 -24.14 12.17
CA MET A 48 -6.49 -23.41 12.21
C MET A 48 -6.75 -22.95 13.64
N HIS A 49 -6.50 -21.67 13.91
CA HIS A 49 -6.80 -21.07 15.21
C HIS A 49 -8.25 -20.59 15.22
N MET A 50 -9.07 -21.18 16.09
CA MET A 50 -10.36 -20.59 16.46
C MET A 50 -10.16 -19.67 17.68
N PRO A 51 -10.83 -18.51 17.73
CA PRO A 51 -10.82 -17.70 18.92
C PRO A 51 -11.39 -18.50 20.10
N ALA A 52 -10.91 -18.21 21.31
CA ALA A 52 -11.45 -18.83 22.50
C ALA A 52 -12.97 -18.54 22.61
N PRO A 53 -13.79 -19.49 23.07
CA PRO A 53 -15.20 -19.23 23.31
C PRO A 53 -15.34 -18.07 24.30
N GLY A 54 -16.25 -17.11 24.05
CA GLY A 54 -16.40 -15.91 24.88
C GLY A 54 -15.61 -14.69 24.37
N THR A 55 -14.72 -14.84 23.37
CA THR A 55 -13.92 -13.71 22.86
C THR A 55 -14.83 -12.65 22.23
N TRP A 56 -15.83 -13.06 21.46
CA TRP A 56 -16.76 -12.15 20.80
C TRP A 56 -17.66 -11.45 21.80
N GLU A 57 -18.16 -12.18 22.79
CA GLU A 57 -18.99 -11.66 23.89
C GLU A 57 -18.22 -10.66 24.76
N THR A 58 -16.91 -10.88 24.94
CA THR A 58 -16.03 -9.92 25.65
C THR A 58 -15.84 -8.63 24.85
N ILE A 59 -15.66 -8.75 23.53
CA ILE A 59 -15.54 -7.60 22.63
C ILE A 59 -16.85 -6.82 22.61
N GLU A 60 -17.99 -7.48 22.45
CA GLU A 60 -19.32 -6.87 22.43
C GLU A 60 -19.64 -6.16 23.75
N ALA A 61 -19.39 -6.82 24.89
CA ALA A 61 -19.54 -6.20 26.21
C ALA A 61 -18.62 -5.00 26.43
N SER A 62 -17.44 -4.98 25.79
CA SER A 62 -16.52 -3.83 25.86
C SER A 62 -16.97 -2.64 25.00
N LEU A 63 -17.70 -2.91 23.90
CA LEU A 63 -18.25 -1.89 23.01
C LEU A 63 -19.56 -1.30 23.56
N GLU A 64 -20.39 -2.12 24.22
CA GLU A 64 -21.63 -1.67 24.86
C GLU A 64 -21.41 -1.01 26.22
N ALA A 65 -20.23 -1.19 26.82
CA ALA A 65 -19.88 -0.47 28.03
C ALA A 65 -19.98 1.04 27.74
N PRO A 66 -20.85 1.78 28.44
CA PRO A 66 -20.91 3.22 28.27
C PRO A 66 -19.50 3.75 28.50
N VAL A 67 -19.01 4.59 27.58
CA VAL A 67 -17.76 5.31 27.73
C VAL A 67 -17.92 6.20 28.95
N ALA A 68 -17.65 5.62 30.13
CA ALA A 68 -17.74 6.29 31.39
C ALA A 68 -16.59 7.29 31.38
N SER A 69 -16.90 8.49 30.91
CA SER A 69 -16.22 9.73 31.23
C SER A 69 -15.74 9.65 32.68
N GLY A 70 -14.41 9.56 32.84
CA GLY A 70 -13.70 9.65 34.11
C GLY A 70 -14.18 8.70 35.21
N ARG A 71 -13.59 7.50 35.31
CA ARG A 71 -13.58 6.82 36.61
C ARG A 71 -12.86 7.71 37.63
N PRO A 72 -13.46 8.04 38.79
CA PRO A 72 -12.81 8.85 39.79
C PRO A 72 -11.67 8.06 40.41
N HIS A 73 -10.47 8.63 40.33
CA HIS A 73 -9.20 8.19 40.87
C HIS A 73 -9.16 8.16 42.42
N LYS A 74 -10.26 7.79 43.09
CA LYS A 74 -10.45 7.95 44.55
C LYS A 74 -10.15 6.71 45.40
N ARG A 75 -9.83 5.55 44.81
CA ARG A 75 -9.44 4.35 45.59
C ARG A 75 -7.94 4.14 45.75
N ILE A 76 -7.10 4.85 44.98
CA ILE A 76 -5.63 4.73 45.06
C ILE A 76 -5.02 5.69 46.09
N LEU A 77 -5.66 6.83 46.38
CA LEU A 77 -5.12 7.82 47.33
C LEU A 77 -5.21 7.42 48.81
N ARG A 78 -6.10 6.50 49.21
CA ARG A 78 -6.23 6.11 50.63
C ARG A 78 -5.18 5.10 51.10
N ARG A 79 -4.50 4.41 50.17
CA ARG A 79 -3.39 3.49 50.48
C ARG A 79 -2.00 4.11 50.37
N LEU A 80 -1.87 5.30 49.77
CA LEU A 80 -0.56 6.00 49.66
C LEU A 80 -0.17 6.82 50.90
N LEU A 81 -1.08 7.03 51.86
CA LEU A 81 -0.77 7.85 53.05
C LEU A 81 0.03 7.11 54.15
N TRP A 82 0.33 5.82 53.97
CA TRP A 82 1.03 5.00 54.96
C TRP A 82 2.43 4.55 54.54
N LEU A 83 3.00 5.14 53.47
CA LEU A 83 4.32 4.76 52.92
C LEU A 83 5.26 5.97 52.73
N THR A 84 5.09 7.05 53.48
CA THR A 84 5.83 8.31 53.28
C THR A 84 7.09 8.47 54.15
N THR A 85 7.60 7.42 54.80
CA THR A 85 8.83 7.54 55.62
C THR A 85 10.04 6.75 55.12
N THR A 86 9.95 6.02 54.01
CA THR A 86 11.11 5.28 53.45
C THR A 86 11.39 5.55 51.96
N ALA A 87 10.62 6.45 51.31
CA ALA A 87 10.72 6.68 49.86
C ALA A 87 11.67 7.82 49.44
N ALA A 88 12.30 8.54 50.39
CA ALA A 88 13.16 9.68 50.04
C ALA A 88 14.54 9.26 49.48
N ALA A 89 15.09 8.12 49.91
CA ALA A 89 16.40 7.67 49.44
C ALA A 89 16.34 7.03 48.04
N ALA A 90 15.27 6.31 47.71
CA ALA A 90 15.13 5.64 46.42
C ALA A 90 14.89 6.62 45.25
N ALA A 91 14.22 7.75 45.52
CA ALA A 91 13.96 8.78 44.51
C ALA A 91 15.25 9.48 44.02
N VAL A 92 16.23 9.67 44.90
CA VAL A 92 17.53 10.28 44.55
C VAL A 92 18.37 9.30 43.71
N VAL A 93 18.31 8.00 44.00
CA VAL A 93 18.99 6.96 43.21
C VAL A 93 18.38 6.85 41.81
N LEU A 94 17.05 6.88 41.68
CA LEU A 94 16.38 6.88 40.37
C LEU A 94 16.74 8.12 39.52
N LEU A 95 16.80 9.32 40.12
CA LEU A 95 17.16 10.54 39.39
C LEU A 95 18.61 10.56 38.88
N LEU A 96 19.53 9.84 39.53
CA LEU A 96 20.94 9.75 39.10
C LEU A 96 21.22 8.58 38.16
N VAL A 97 20.52 7.45 38.32
CA VAL A 97 20.77 6.22 37.54
C VAL A 97 20.07 6.25 36.18
N ILE A 98 18.87 6.83 36.09
CA ILE A 98 18.10 6.91 34.83
C ILE A 98 18.84 7.68 33.72
N PRO A 99 19.40 8.90 33.94
CA PRO A 99 20.09 9.60 32.87
C PRO A 99 21.38 8.90 32.43
N HIS A 100 21.96 8.04 33.28
CA HIS A 100 23.14 7.26 32.92
C HIS A 100 22.80 6.02 32.08
N LEU A 101 21.59 5.44 32.25
CA LEU A 101 21.09 4.31 31.46
C LEU A 101 20.49 4.71 30.10
N VAL A 102 19.98 5.94 29.97
CA VAL A 102 19.44 6.44 28.69
C VAL A 102 20.54 6.88 27.72
N ARG A 103 21.79 7.01 28.19
CA ARG A 103 22.94 7.42 27.36
C ARG A 103 23.60 6.28 26.58
N THR A 104 23.14 5.05 26.72
CA THR A 104 23.52 3.94 25.85
C THR A 104 22.62 3.95 24.62
N GLU A 105 23.00 4.74 23.62
CA GLU A 105 22.50 4.64 22.25
C GLU A 105 22.93 3.29 21.67
N GLN A 106 22.16 2.25 21.94
CA GLN A 106 22.05 1.14 21.00
C GLN A 106 20.96 1.58 20.02
N GLY A 107 21.40 2.06 18.85
CA GLY A 107 20.52 2.39 17.75
C GLY A 107 19.63 1.18 17.47
N ILE A 108 18.37 1.29 17.85
CA ILE A 108 17.34 0.35 17.41
C ILE A 108 17.10 0.71 15.95
N THR A 109 17.85 0.03 15.07
CA THR A 109 17.54 0.01 13.64
C THR A 109 16.23 -0.76 13.51
N ILE A 110 15.13 -0.02 13.46
CA ILE A 110 13.84 -0.56 13.04
C ILE A 110 13.97 -0.78 11.55
N GLU A 111 14.27 -2.01 11.14
CA GLU A 111 14.02 -2.44 9.76
C GLU A 111 12.50 -2.52 9.59
N SER A 112 11.89 -1.42 9.16
CA SER A 112 10.59 -1.49 8.51
C SER A 112 10.83 -2.06 7.12
N GLU A 113 10.51 -3.33 6.94
CA GLU A 113 10.36 -3.90 5.62
C GLU A 113 9.09 -3.30 5.01
N VAL A 114 9.26 -2.20 4.29
CA VAL A 114 8.32 -1.77 3.26
C VAL A 114 8.53 -2.76 2.13
N VAL A 115 7.58 -3.66 1.91
CA VAL A 115 7.55 -4.49 0.70
C VAL A 115 7.57 -3.52 -0.48
N PRO A 116 8.65 -3.45 -1.26
CA PRO A 116 8.61 -2.78 -2.54
C PRO A 116 7.82 -3.73 -3.42
N GLY A 117 6.53 -3.46 -3.59
CA GLY A 117 5.86 -3.90 -4.81
C GLY A 117 6.71 -3.38 -5.96
N GLU A 118 7.17 -4.29 -6.82
CA GLU A 118 8.10 -4.04 -7.91
C GLU A 118 8.04 -2.60 -8.42
N GLU A 119 9.04 -1.81 -8.04
CA GLU A 119 9.30 -0.54 -8.68
C GLU A 119 9.74 -0.84 -10.11
N LEU A 120 8.76 -0.80 -11.02
CA LEU A 120 9.01 -0.25 -12.33
C LEU A 120 9.60 1.14 -12.09
N SER A 121 10.93 1.19 -12.18
CA SER A 121 11.72 2.39 -12.10
C SER A 121 11.24 3.36 -13.17
N SER A 122 10.30 4.22 -12.77
CA SER A 122 10.21 5.57 -13.27
C SER A 122 10.31 6.45 -12.05
N THR A 123 11.52 6.94 -11.81
CA THR A 123 11.72 8.24 -11.19
C THR A 123 10.95 9.26 -12.03
N MET A 124 9.63 9.32 -11.83
CA MET A 124 8.80 10.40 -12.32
C MET A 124 9.10 11.56 -11.37
N THR A 125 10.14 12.28 -11.75
CA THR A 125 10.36 13.64 -11.28
C THR A 125 9.01 14.34 -11.39
N LEU A 126 8.41 14.72 -10.25
CA LEU A 126 7.23 15.58 -10.13
C LEU A 126 7.55 16.99 -10.68
N ASN A 127 7.91 17.06 -11.97
CA ASN A 127 8.21 18.24 -12.76
C ASN A 127 8.09 17.91 -14.27
N SER A 128 7.11 17.11 -14.66
CA SER A 128 6.56 17.18 -16.01
C SER A 128 5.22 17.87 -15.89
N GLU A 129 5.05 18.97 -16.60
CA GLU A 129 3.78 19.68 -16.75
C GLU A 129 2.62 18.68 -16.90
N ASP A 130 1.61 18.85 -16.05
CA ASP A 130 0.42 18.00 -15.85
C ASP A 130 -0.32 17.70 -17.16
N GLU A 131 0.09 16.68 -17.91
CA GLU A 131 -0.75 16.13 -18.97
C GLU A 131 -1.81 15.22 -18.33
N ASP A 132 -3.04 15.73 -18.21
CA ASP A 132 -4.19 14.93 -17.78
C ASP A 132 -4.35 13.73 -18.73
N PRO A 133 -4.19 12.48 -18.25
CA PRO A 133 -4.30 11.29 -19.10
C PRO A 133 -5.68 11.18 -19.78
N MET A 134 -6.71 11.84 -19.24
CA MET A 134 -8.02 11.94 -19.88
C MET A 134 -8.03 12.87 -21.08
N GLU A 135 -7.20 13.91 -21.10
CA GLU A 135 -7.04 14.78 -22.25
C GLU A 135 -6.37 14.03 -23.40
N MET A 136 -5.37 13.20 -23.09
CA MET A 136 -4.78 12.27 -24.06
C MET A 136 -5.83 11.32 -24.64
N ILE A 137 -6.62 10.64 -23.81
CA ILE A 137 -7.69 9.73 -24.27
C ILE A 137 -8.73 10.46 -25.13
N ARG A 138 -9.12 11.69 -24.76
CA ARG A 138 -10.04 12.51 -25.57
C ARG A 138 -9.45 12.83 -26.94
N SER A 139 -8.17 13.15 -27.01
CA SER A 139 -7.50 13.43 -28.29
C SER A 139 -7.48 12.18 -29.19
N LEU A 140 -7.23 10.99 -28.64
CA LEU A 140 -7.34 9.72 -29.36
C LEU A 140 -8.75 9.52 -29.91
N CYS A 141 -9.79 9.83 -29.14
CA CYS A 141 -11.16 9.75 -29.63
C CYS A 141 -11.49 10.75 -30.76
N GLN A 142 -10.87 11.93 -30.78
CA GLN A 142 -11.05 12.91 -31.86
C GLN A 142 -10.48 12.43 -33.20
N THR A 143 -9.53 11.49 -33.19
CA THR A 143 -9.01 10.86 -34.41
C THR A 143 -9.99 9.88 -35.06
N GLY A 144 -11.16 9.64 -34.45
CA GLY A 144 -12.26 8.86 -35.03
C GLY A 144 -12.29 7.39 -34.63
N ALA A 145 -11.69 7.03 -33.48
CA ALA A 145 -11.73 5.66 -32.97
C ALA A 145 -13.19 5.22 -32.69
N PRO A 146 -13.69 4.14 -33.34
CA PRO A 146 -15.08 3.70 -33.19
C PRO A 146 -15.41 3.23 -31.76
N ALA A 147 -14.39 2.74 -31.03
CA ALA A 147 -14.49 2.35 -29.64
C ALA A 147 -15.05 3.46 -28.73
N CYS A 148 -14.74 4.73 -29.03
CA CYS A 148 -15.19 5.87 -28.23
C CYS A 148 -16.70 6.14 -28.30
N GLN A 149 -17.41 5.53 -29.25
CA GLN A 149 -18.87 5.62 -29.38
C GLN A 149 -19.61 4.51 -28.63
N THR A 150 -18.87 3.54 -28.06
CA THR A 150 -19.48 2.42 -27.34
C THR A 150 -19.97 2.85 -25.96
N GLU A 151 -21.08 2.25 -25.52
CA GLU A 151 -21.63 2.48 -24.17
C GLU A 151 -20.61 2.11 -23.08
N LEU A 152 -19.92 0.98 -23.26
CA LEU A 152 -18.89 0.51 -22.32
C LEU A 152 -17.76 1.54 -22.14
N PHE A 153 -17.27 2.13 -23.23
CA PHE A 153 -16.24 3.17 -23.15
C PHE A 153 -16.73 4.40 -22.38
N ARG A 154 -17.98 4.84 -22.65
CA ARG A 154 -18.59 5.98 -21.97
C ARG A 154 -18.78 5.73 -20.47
N GLU A 155 -19.19 4.53 -20.08
CA GLU A 155 -19.29 4.12 -18.69
C GLU A 155 -17.92 4.17 -17.99
N LYS A 156 -16.86 3.66 -18.62
CA LYS A 156 -15.50 3.70 -18.06
C LYS A 156 -14.96 5.13 -17.96
N MET A 157 -15.26 5.98 -18.93
CA MET A 157 -14.97 7.42 -18.89
C MET A 157 -15.70 8.15 -17.77
N GLN A 158 -16.91 7.71 -17.42
CA GLN A 158 -17.64 8.25 -16.29
C GLN A 158 -17.05 7.76 -14.97
N LEU A 159 -16.81 6.46 -14.82
CA LEU A 159 -16.19 5.87 -13.64
C LEU A 159 -14.85 6.55 -13.30
N TYR A 160 -13.99 6.77 -14.29
CA TYR A 160 -12.73 7.46 -14.07
C TYR A 160 -12.91 8.87 -13.47
N ARG A 161 -13.91 9.62 -13.96
CA ARG A 161 -14.20 10.97 -13.44
C ARG A 161 -14.73 10.93 -12.01
N GLU A 162 -15.58 9.95 -11.70
CA GLU A 162 -16.09 9.74 -10.34
C GLU A 162 -14.94 9.43 -9.37
N LEU A 163 -14.02 8.54 -9.75
CA LEU A 163 -12.85 8.21 -8.95
C LEU A 163 -11.93 9.44 -8.72
N ASP A 164 -11.74 10.27 -9.73
CA ASP A 164 -10.95 11.51 -9.62
C ASP A 164 -11.59 12.53 -8.66
N GLU A 165 -12.93 12.64 -8.68
CA GLU A 165 -13.67 13.50 -7.76
C GLU A 165 -13.62 12.98 -6.31
N GLU A 166 -13.79 11.67 -6.11
CA GLU A 166 -13.65 11.04 -4.79
C GLU A 166 -12.25 11.24 -4.21
N LEU A 167 -11.22 11.14 -5.04
CA LEU A 167 -9.84 11.35 -4.61
C LEU A 167 -9.59 12.79 -4.15
N ARG A 168 -10.04 13.79 -4.91
CA ARG A 168 -9.99 15.20 -4.50
C ARG A 168 -10.75 15.47 -3.21
N HIS A 169 -11.88 14.78 -3.02
CA HIS A 169 -12.64 14.88 -1.78
C HIS A 169 -11.84 14.35 -0.59
N LEU A 170 -11.21 13.17 -0.72
CA LEU A 170 -10.35 12.61 0.32
C LEU A 170 -9.13 13.47 0.62
N GLU A 171 -8.49 14.06 -0.39
CA GLU A 171 -7.37 14.98 -0.19
C GLU A 171 -7.79 16.24 0.60
N THR A 172 -9.02 16.73 0.38
CA THR A 172 -9.61 17.81 1.18
C THR A 172 -9.83 17.37 2.63
N VAL A 173 -10.20 16.12 2.87
CA VAL A 173 -10.38 15.58 4.24
C VAL A 173 -9.01 15.41 4.92
N ILE A 174 -8.03 14.87 4.22
CA ILE A 174 -6.63 14.72 4.66
C ILE A 174 -6.07 16.06 5.12
N SER A 175 -6.19 17.11 4.29
CA SER A 175 -5.64 18.44 4.62
C SER A 175 -6.30 19.09 5.84
N ARG A 176 -7.51 18.66 6.23
CA ARG A 176 -8.25 19.22 7.38
C ARG A 176 -8.09 18.43 8.66
N ILE A 177 -8.04 17.10 8.59
CA ILE A 177 -8.14 16.19 9.73
C ILE A 177 -6.83 15.42 9.98
N GLY A 178 -5.96 15.35 8.96
CA GLY A 178 -4.73 14.55 8.96
C GLY A 178 -4.93 13.15 8.38
N ASP A 179 -3.82 12.43 8.25
CA ASP A 179 -3.79 11.10 7.62
C ASP A 179 -4.23 10.02 8.62
N SER A 180 -5.50 9.58 8.53
CA SER A 180 -5.94 8.37 9.22
C SER A 180 -5.60 7.13 8.38
N PRO A 181 -5.29 5.97 8.99
CA PRO A 181 -4.94 4.76 8.26
C PRO A 181 -6.08 4.30 7.32
N GLU A 182 -7.33 4.52 7.70
CA GLU A 182 -8.50 4.22 6.87
C GLU A 182 -8.58 5.12 5.63
N ILE A 183 -8.24 6.40 5.76
CA ILE A 183 -8.23 7.35 4.65
C ILE A 183 -7.12 7.00 3.66
N ILE A 184 -5.91 6.70 4.15
CA ILE A 184 -4.80 6.26 3.30
C ILE A 184 -5.17 5.00 2.50
N GLN A 185 -5.77 3.99 3.15
CA GLN A 185 -6.23 2.78 2.46
C GLN A 185 -7.26 3.08 1.37
N SER A 186 -8.14 4.05 1.62
CA SER A 186 -9.17 4.47 0.67
C SER A 186 -8.54 5.16 -0.55
N VAL A 187 -7.56 6.05 -0.34
CA VAL A 187 -6.79 6.69 -1.42
C VAL A 187 -6.06 5.66 -2.28
N ILE A 188 -5.32 4.73 -1.66
CA ILE A 188 -4.61 3.66 -2.39
C ILE A 188 -5.59 2.84 -3.25
N ARG A 189 -6.75 2.49 -2.68
CA ARG A 189 -7.77 1.73 -3.41
C ARG A 189 -8.31 2.50 -4.61
N ILE A 190 -8.59 3.80 -4.45
CA ILE A 190 -9.12 4.63 -5.54
C ILE A 190 -8.07 4.82 -6.63
N GLU A 191 -6.81 5.06 -6.28
CA GLU A 191 -5.72 5.19 -7.27
C GLU A 191 -5.52 3.90 -8.08
N ASN A 192 -5.60 2.74 -7.43
CA ASN A 192 -5.54 1.45 -8.12
C ASN A 192 -6.72 1.28 -9.10
N LEU A 193 -7.95 1.64 -8.68
CA LEU A 193 -9.13 1.58 -9.54
C LEU A 193 -9.02 2.57 -10.72
N LYS A 194 -8.48 3.77 -10.47
CA LYS A 194 -8.27 4.81 -11.48
C LYS A 194 -7.27 4.33 -12.55
N SER A 195 -6.14 3.78 -12.11
CA SER A 195 -5.12 3.19 -12.98
C SER A 195 -5.67 2.02 -13.79
N GLY A 196 -6.41 1.10 -13.16
CA GLY A 196 -7.05 -0.02 -13.85
C GLY A 196 -8.08 0.42 -14.89
N THR A 197 -8.91 1.41 -14.55
CA THR A 197 -9.91 1.97 -15.47
C THR A 197 -9.24 2.65 -16.67
N LEU A 198 -8.14 3.36 -16.45
CA LEU A 198 -7.36 3.98 -17.51
C LEU A 198 -6.80 2.93 -18.50
N GLN A 199 -6.24 1.84 -17.96
CA GLN A 199 -5.72 0.74 -18.77
C GLN A 199 -6.82 0.09 -19.61
N GLU A 200 -8.01 -0.14 -19.05
CA GLU A 200 -9.16 -0.66 -19.78
C GLU A 200 -9.61 0.29 -20.90
N LEU A 201 -9.66 1.60 -20.64
CA LEU A 201 -9.99 2.60 -21.66
C LEU A 201 -9.01 2.57 -22.84
N ILE A 202 -7.71 2.46 -22.55
CA ILE A 202 -6.67 2.36 -23.57
C ILE A 202 -6.87 1.07 -24.39
N LEU A 203 -7.13 -0.06 -23.73
CA LEU A 203 -7.34 -1.34 -24.42
C LEU A 203 -8.56 -1.30 -25.35
N LEU A 204 -9.65 -0.65 -24.93
CA LEU A 204 -10.84 -0.48 -25.78
C LEU A 204 -10.55 0.34 -27.04
N ILE A 205 -9.67 1.34 -26.97
CA ILE A 205 -9.31 2.15 -28.15
C ILE A 205 -8.48 1.36 -29.16
N HIS A 206 -7.65 0.42 -28.70
CA HIS A 206 -6.76 -0.37 -29.54
C HIS A 206 -7.39 -1.67 -30.08
N SER A 207 -8.56 -2.06 -29.58
CA SER A 207 -9.32 -3.23 -30.05
C SER A 207 -10.13 -2.93 -31.31
#